data_AF-A0A3P1VLL2-F1
#
_entry.id   AF-A0A3P1VLL2-F1
#
_cell.length_a   1.000
_cell.length_b   1.000
_cell.length_c   1.000
_cell.angle_alpha   90.00
_cell.angle_beta   90.00
_cell.angle_gamma   90.00
#
_symmetry.space_group_name_H-M   'P 1'
#
loop_
_entity.id
_entity.type
_entity.pdbx_description
1 polymer ?
#
loop_
_entity_poly.entity_id
_entity_poly.type
_entity_poly.pdbx_seq_one_letter_code
_entity_poly.pdbx_strand_id
1 'polypeptide(L)'
;MTKEMTFNGVDMSRFFRIKDIIRPIGNKRSVSTDNAPLLGVNIQQVKRGGKEHIIKFDIKTTNAIEMEQLKHELAGVLNVLEPVKITYGDEPDKYYMGLPVDEITPENLTRWFQRSELKIIIPDGVAHSTTLKKIDIDTNETSAPDRIVFDLTNTGTEPAYPIIRIKHNSENGYIGVVNNRAAFELGNREEADTENYRGSETLIDYRGANILNGFQNGTKGVAVTNDNKERLVGTLSTTSMWGRNHIELSNRGSVEKNRNNAQSLTWAIPVDSSGEVGSLNDYLLWRQVFMAAVANQYGFIKVTVSDTDGNFLYGVETYKRYQTLDCEYSFFTTDGKGGYKFIKWWYFTGTGAQVGKLDPFSAEKGWSELKRNDDRVQVFFDGSHYDFIIPEIKDKKSAKIHITLGALRDWPLVSHMYVDEFMYRKDFVTKSLDIPNRYSIGSNVVINSEDDSVYINGISKVSEVVDGSHWPVIPPGKSQLELYFSRFVKKKPTVTIEFEERWI
;
A
#
# COMPACT_ATOMS: atom_id res chain seq x y z
N MET A 1 -5.32 64.43 -4.45
CA MET A 1 -6.75 64.07 -4.58
C MET A 1 -6.98 62.78 -3.81
N THR A 2 -8.18 62.57 -3.25
CA THR A 2 -8.51 61.31 -2.57
C THR A 2 -8.61 60.20 -3.62
N LYS A 3 -8.03 59.04 -3.34
CA LYS A 3 -8.04 57.88 -4.25
C LYS A 3 -9.43 57.23 -4.24
N GLU A 4 -10.22 57.50 -5.28
CA GLU A 4 -11.61 57.04 -5.37
C GLU A 4 -11.79 55.82 -6.27
N MET A 5 -10.90 55.63 -7.26
CA MET A 5 -10.95 54.49 -8.19
C MET A 5 -9.53 54.05 -8.59
N THR A 6 -9.32 52.75 -8.63
CA THR A 6 -8.12 52.14 -9.24
C THR A 6 -8.55 51.33 -10.46
N PHE A 7 -7.89 51.51 -11.59
CA PHE A 7 -8.09 50.71 -12.80
C PHE A 7 -6.80 49.98 -13.14
N ASN A 8 -6.82 48.64 -13.12
CA ASN A 8 -5.65 47.81 -13.36
C ASN A 8 -4.40 48.22 -12.54
N GLY A 9 -4.61 48.52 -11.26
CA GLY A 9 -3.55 48.99 -10.35
C GLY A 9 -3.20 50.48 -10.46
N VAL A 10 -3.70 51.20 -11.47
CA VAL A 10 -3.45 52.63 -11.68
C VAL A 10 -4.48 53.48 -10.93
N ASP A 11 -4.03 54.41 -10.10
CA ASP A 11 -4.89 55.39 -9.43
C ASP A 11 -5.44 56.41 -10.44
N MET A 12 -6.76 56.39 -10.64
CA MET A 12 -7.42 57.23 -11.65
C MET A 12 -7.50 58.71 -11.26
N SER A 13 -7.30 59.04 -9.97
CA SER A 13 -7.26 60.43 -9.51
C SER A 13 -6.08 61.23 -10.10
N ARG A 14 -5.12 60.54 -10.74
CA ARG A 14 -4.04 61.14 -11.52
C ARG A 14 -4.52 61.79 -12.83
N PHE A 15 -5.62 61.29 -13.39
CA PHE A 15 -6.11 61.72 -14.71
C PHE A 15 -7.35 62.61 -14.61
N PHE A 16 -8.25 62.31 -13.69
CA PHE A 16 -9.51 63.05 -13.57
C PHE A 16 -10.06 63.03 -12.16
N ARG A 17 -10.93 63.99 -11.87
CA ARG A 17 -11.71 64.02 -10.64
C ARG A 17 -13.09 63.40 -10.90
N ILE A 18 -13.37 62.31 -10.21
CA ILE A 18 -14.68 61.66 -10.28
C ILE A 18 -15.73 62.56 -9.62
N LYS A 19 -16.90 62.63 -10.25
CA LYS A 19 -18.07 63.39 -9.80
C LYS A 19 -19.16 62.46 -9.30
N ASP A 20 -19.33 61.34 -9.98
CA ASP A 20 -20.32 60.33 -9.65
C ASP A 20 -19.91 58.96 -10.21
N ILE A 21 -20.30 57.91 -9.49
CA ILE A 21 -20.10 56.51 -9.88
C ILE A 21 -21.47 55.85 -9.87
N ILE A 22 -22.04 55.66 -11.05
CA ILE A 22 -23.36 55.07 -11.20
C ILE A 22 -23.21 53.55 -11.32
N ARG A 23 -23.68 52.82 -10.30
CA ARG A 23 -23.76 51.36 -10.25
C ARG A 23 -25.23 50.95 -10.10
N PRO A 24 -25.89 50.47 -11.17
CA PRO A 24 -27.27 49.99 -11.10
C PRO A 24 -27.43 48.82 -10.13
N ILE A 25 -28.64 48.68 -9.56
CA ILE A 25 -28.97 47.55 -8.67
C ILE A 25 -29.25 46.32 -9.53
N GLY A 26 -28.38 45.31 -9.40
CA GLY A 26 -28.48 44.03 -10.09
C GLY A 26 -28.15 44.08 -11.58
N ASN A 27 -28.29 42.93 -12.22
CA ASN A 27 -27.82 42.72 -13.59
C ASN A 27 -28.95 42.87 -14.61
N LYS A 28 -28.60 43.25 -15.85
CA LYS A 28 -29.54 43.21 -16.98
C LYS A 28 -30.09 41.79 -17.13
N ARG A 29 -31.39 41.65 -17.39
CA ARG A 29 -32.02 40.35 -17.63
C ARG A 29 -32.58 40.29 -19.04
N SER A 30 -32.37 39.16 -19.70
CA SER A 30 -33.13 38.80 -20.90
C SER A 30 -34.05 37.63 -20.55
N VAL A 31 -35.32 37.76 -20.95
CA VAL A 31 -36.35 36.77 -20.68
C VAL A 31 -36.94 36.36 -22.03
N SER A 32 -36.94 35.06 -22.31
CA SER A 32 -37.65 34.47 -23.44
C SER A 32 -38.95 33.85 -22.95
N THR A 33 -40.04 34.08 -23.69
CA THR A 33 -41.39 33.66 -23.31
C THR A 33 -42.12 33.03 -24.48
N ASP A 34 -43.03 32.10 -24.18
CA ASP A 34 -44.00 31.54 -25.12
C ASP A 34 -45.43 31.77 -24.63
N ASN A 35 -46.42 31.78 -25.51
CA ASN A 35 -47.80 32.01 -25.11
C ASN A 35 -48.37 30.82 -24.33
N ALA A 36 -49.05 31.09 -23.22
CA ALA A 36 -49.76 30.06 -22.48
C ALA A 36 -51.08 29.70 -23.19
N PRO A 37 -51.60 28.46 -23.05
CA PRO A 37 -52.77 27.99 -23.81
C PRO A 37 -54.10 28.72 -23.54
N LEU A 38 -54.23 29.46 -22.44
CA LEU A 38 -55.49 30.11 -22.04
C LEU A 38 -55.32 31.61 -21.79
N LEU A 39 -54.36 32.01 -20.95
CA LEU A 39 -54.06 33.40 -20.62
C LEU A 39 -52.63 33.49 -20.06
N GLY A 40 -51.84 34.45 -20.54
CA GLY A 40 -50.48 34.72 -20.07
C GLY A 40 -49.38 34.09 -20.92
N VAL A 41 -48.17 34.01 -20.36
CA VAL A 41 -46.97 33.48 -21.02
C VAL A 41 -46.20 32.52 -20.12
N ASN A 42 -45.57 31.51 -20.73
CA ASN A 42 -44.64 30.59 -20.10
C ASN A 42 -43.21 31.13 -20.27
N ILE A 43 -42.46 31.25 -19.17
CA ILE A 43 -41.04 31.63 -19.22
C ILE A 43 -40.24 30.42 -19.74
N GLN A 44 -39.58 30.61 -20.87
CA GLN A 44 -38.73 29.59 -21.48
C GLN A 44 -37.29 29.66 -20.95
N GLN A 45 -36.78 30.89 -20.79
CA GLN A 45 -35.41 31.11 -20.34
C GLN A 45 -35.27 32.49 -19.69
N VAL A 46 -34.46 32.56 -18.64
CA VAL A 46 -33.99 33.83 -18.04
C VAL A 46 -32.47 33.80 -18.04
N LYS A 47 -31.84 34.83 -18.61
CA LYS A 47 -30.39 35.05 -18.50
C LYS A 47 -30.11 36.34 -17.75
N ARG A 48 -29.12 36.31 -16.86
CA ARG A 48 -28.53 37.52 -16.25
C ARG A 48 -27.29 37.88 -17.07
N GLY A 49 -27.22 39.12 -17.55
CA GLY A 49 -26.08 39.67 -18.27
C GLY A 49 -25.04 40.29 -17.33
N GLY A 50 -24.06 40.96 -17.90
CA GLY A 50 -23.07 41.73 -17.13
C GLY A 50 -23.67 42.97 -16.44
N LYS A 51 -22.85 43.62 -15.62
CA LYS A 51 -23.14 44.95 -15.07
C LYS A 51 -22.52 46.04 -15.92
N GLU A 52 -23.02 47.25 -15.78
CA GLU A 52 -22.43 48.44 -16.38
C GLU A 52 -22.20 49.49 -15.28
N HIS A 53 -20.97 49.96 -15.16
CA HIS A 53 -20.62 51.09 -14.30
C HIS A 53 -20.39 52.31 -15.18
N ILE A 54 -20.96 53.46 -14.80
CA ILE A 54 -20.73 54.73 -15.50
C ILE A 54 -20.01 55.67 -14.55
N ILE A 55 -18.79 56.06 -14.93
CA ILE A 55 -17.93 56.95 -14.17
C ILE A 55 -18.03 58.34 -14.79
N LYS A 56 -18.66 59.28 -14.10
CA LYS A 56 -18.74 60.68 -14.54
C LYS A 56 -17.60 61.46 -13.92
N PHE A 57 -16.83 62.19 -14.72
CA PHE A 57 -15.63 62.88 -14.25
C PHE A 57 -15.37 64.21 -14.94
N ASP A 58 -14.59 65.05 -14.25
CA ASP A 58 -14.08 66.34 -14.71
C ASP A 58 -12.54 66.22 -14.92
N ILE A 59 -12.03 66.58 -16.11
CA ILE A 59 -10.58 66.74 -16.37
C ILE A 59 -10.25 68.23 -16.35
N LYS A 60 -9.24 68.62 -15.57
CA LYS A 60 -8.75 70.01 -15.50
C LYS A 60 -7.24 70.06 -15.63
N THR A 61 -6.75 70.85 -16.56
CA THR A 61 -5.31 71.10 -16.79
C THR A 61 -5.01 72.60 -16.81
N THR A 62 -3.74 72.97 -16.90
CA THR A 62 -3.32 74.39 -16.94
C THR A 62 -3.56 75.00 -18.32
N ASN A 63 -3.42 74.19 -19.38
CA ASN A 63 -3.56 74.62 -20.76
C ASN A 63 -4.02 73.47 -21.68
N ALA A 64 -4.31 73.81 -22.94
CA ALA A 64 -4.83 72.87 -23.93
C ALA A 64 -3.81 71.79 -24.38
N ILE A 65 -2.51 72.06 -24.28
CA ILE A 65 -1.46 71.09 -24.67
C ILE A 65 -1.40 69.97 -23.61
N GLU A 66 -1.36 70.35 -22.33
CA GLU A 66 -1.42 69.41 -21.21
C GLU A 66 -2.70 68.57 -21.23
N MET A 67 -3.83 69.15 -21.66
CA MET A 67 -5.10 68.42 -21.79
C MET A 67 -4.98 67.25 -22.77
N GLU A 68 -4.44 67.48 -23.98
CA GLU A 68 -4.31 66.42 -24.98
C GLU A 68 -3.25 65.38 -24.58
N GLN A 69 -2.15 65.80 -23.93
CA GLN A 69 -1.16 64.86 -23.38
C GLN A 69 -1.79 63.93 -22.34
N LEU A 70 -2.55 64.49 -21.39
CA LEU A 70 -3.24 63.70 -20.35
C LEU A 70 -4.27 62.73 -20.94
N LYS A 71 -4.96 63.11 -22.02
CA LYS A 71 -5.87 62.23 -22.76
C LYS A 71 -5.14 61.06 -23.42
N HIS A 72 -3.97 61.28 -24.02
CA HIS A 72 -3.16 60.20 -24.58
C HIS A 72 -2.67 59.22 -23.51
N GLU A 73 -2.24 59.72 -22.35
CA GLU A 73 -1.86 58.87 -21.23
C GLU A 73 -3.04 58.05 -20.71
N LEU A 74 -4.21 58.70 -20.52
CA LEU A 74 -5.43 58.02 -20.09
C LEU A 74 -5.87 56.96 -21.09
N ALA A 75 -5.83 57.26 -22.40
CA ALA A 75 -6.13 56.29 -23.44
C ALA A 75 -5.18 55.09 -23.38
N GLY A 76 -3.89 55.30 -23.07
CA GLY A 76 -2.93 54.23 -22.85
C GLY A 76 -3.29 53.33 -21.66
N VAL A 77 -3.78 53.89 -20.55
CA VAL A 77 -4.23 53.12 -19.38
C VAL A 77 -5.50 52.31 -19.68
N LEU A 78 -6.43 52.88 -20.45
CA LEU A 78 -7.71 52.24 -20.79
C LEU A 78 -7.60 51.26 -21.98
N ASN A 79 -6.47 51.22 -22.68
CA ASN A 79 -6.25 50.31 -23.80
C ASN A 79 -5.98 48.88 -23.31
N VAL A 80 -7.04 48.19 -22.93
CA VAL A 80 -7.05 46.80 -22.49
C VAL A 80 -7.98 45.97 -23.38
N LEU A 81 -7.62 44.72 -23.65
CA LEU A 81 -8.39 43.80 -24.51
C LEU A 81 -9.21 42.79 -23.70
N GLU A 82 -8.94 42.67 -22.41
CA GLU A 82 -9.60 41.74 -21.49
C GLU A 82 -10.04 42.50 -20.24
N PRO A 83 -11.07 42.02 -19.52
CA PRO A 83 -11.49 42.62 -18.26
C PRO A 83 -10.33 42.67 -17.26
N VAL A 84 -10.16 43.83 -16.61
CA VAL A 84 -9.11 44.07 -15.62
C VAL A 84 -9.69 44.40 -14.27
N LYS A 85 -8.87 44.26 -13.23
CA LYS A 85 -9.27 44.53 -11.85
C LYS A 85 -9.53 46.02 -11.62
N ILE A 86 -10.72 46.34 -11.13
CA ILE A 86 -11.17 47.68 -10.75
C ILE A 86 -11.55 47.68 -9.27
N THR A 87 -11.10 48.68 -8.52
CA THR A 87 -11.51 48.89 -7.13
C THR A 87 -12.01 50.30 -6.91
N TYR A 88 -12.96 50.46 -5.98
CA TYR A 88 -13.53 51.75 -5.60
C TYR A 88 -13.25 52.04 -4.12
N GLY A 89 -13.00 53.30 -3.80
CA GLY A 89 -12.63 53.70 -2.44
C GLY A 89 -13.76 53.58 -1.40
N ASP A 90 -15.01 53.53 -1.87
CA ASP A 90 -16.20 53.37 -1.02
C ASP A 90 -16.57 51.92 -0.73
N GLU A 91 -15.92 50.95 -1.41
CA GLU A 91 -16.09 49.51 -1.21
C GLU A 91 -14.71 48.81 -1.19
N PRO A 92 -13.87 49.08 -0.18
CA PRO A 92 -12.47 48.67 -0.17
C PRO A 92 -12.25 47.15 -0.04
N ASP A 93 -13.28 46.41 0.38
CA ASP A 93 -13.29 44.95 0.53
C ASP A 93 -13.67 44.21 -0.76
N LYS A 94 -13.96 44.93 -1.86
CA LYS A 94 -14.38 44.33 -3.13
C LYS A 94 -13.64 44.87 -4.34
N TYR A 95 -13.68 44.07 -5.40
CA TYR A 95 -13.21 44.43 -6.72
C TYR A 95 -14.15 43.94 -7.81
N TYR A 96 -13.98 44.47 -9.02
CA TYR A 96 -14.75 44.13 -10.20
C TYR A 96 -13.80 43.80 -11.35
N MET A 97 -14.20 42.87 -12.21
CA MET A 97 -13.49 42.58 -13.46
C MET A 97 -14.15 43.34 -14.59
N GLY A 98 -13.60 44.51 -14.93
CA GLY A 98 -14.24 45.45 -15.83
C GLY A 98 -13.46 45.74 -17.10
N LEU A 99 -14.18 46.03 -18.17
CA LEU A 99 -13.65 46.42 -19.48
C LEU A 99 -14.30 47.75 -19.88
N PRO A 100 -13.51 48.79 -20.23
CA PRO A 100 -14.06 50.03 -20.76
C PRO A 100 -14.73 49.75 -22.10
N VAL A 101 -15.94 50.26 -22.27
CA VAL A 101 -16.74 50.12 -23.48
C VAL A 101 -17.17 51.50 -23.95
N ASP A 102 -17.25 51.67 -25.27
CA ASP A 102 -17.55 52.93 -25.95
C ASP A 102 -16.41 53.97 -25.96
N GLU A 103 -16.53 54.96 -26.85
CA GLU A 103 -15.62 56.09 -26.91
C GLU A 103 -15.90 57.11 -25.79
N ILE A 104 -14.85 57.71 -25.24
CA ILE A 104 -15.00 58.81 -24.26
C ILE A 104 -15.06 60.12 -25.04
N THR A 105 -16.26 60.68 -25.16
CA THR A 105 -16.46 61.99 -25.82
C THR A 105 -16.54 63.12 -24.79
N PRO A 106 -15.60 64.07 -24.78
CA PRO A 106 -15.64 65.19 -23.84
C PRO A 106 -16.59 66.31 -24.27
N GLU A 107 -17.40 66.77 -23.31
CA GLU A 107 -18.08 68.07 -23.37
C GLU A 107 -17.07 69.16 -22.95
N ASN A 108 -16.72 70.03 -23.90
CA ASN A 108 -15.77 71.11 -23.67
C ASN A 108 -16.48 72.31 -23.02
N LEU A 109 -16.27 72.53 -21.71
CA LEU A 109 -16.64 73.80 -21.07
C LEU A 109 -15.63 74.89 -21.45
N THR A 110 -14.33 74.54 -21.45
CA THR A 110 -13.23 75.30 -22.05
C THR A 110 -12.14 74.33 -22.54
N ARG A 111 -11.13 74.81 -23.28
CA ARG A 111 -10.02 73.94 -23.76
C ARG A 111 -9.19 73.30 -22.64
N TRP A 112 -9.27 73.81 -21.42
CA TRP A 112 -8.52 73.33 -20.24
C TRP A 112 -9.44 72.71 -19.17
N PHE A 113 -10.76 72.69 -19.40
CA PHE A 113 -11.74 72.04 -18.52
C PHE A 113 -12.79 71.29 -19.34
N GLN A 114 -12.73 69.96 -19.24
CA GLN A 114 -13.60 69.02 -19.93
C GLN A 114 -14.41 68.19 -18.93
N ARG A 115 -15.63 67.84 -19.32
CA ARG A 115 -16.48 66.86 -18.62
C ARG A 115 -16.72 65.66 -19.51
N SER A 116 -16.68 64.46 -18.96
CA SER A 116 -16.91 63.24 -19.72
C SER A 116 -17.49 62.14 -18.82
N GLU A 117 -17.91 61.06 -19.47
CA GLU A 117 -18.23 59.80 -18.81
C GLU A 117 -17.49 58.63 -19.44
N LEU A 118 -17.13 57.66 -18.60
CA LEU A 118 -16.54 56.38 -19.01
C LEU A 118 -17.51 55.27 -18.63
N LYS A 119 -17.88 54.46 -19.61
CA LYS A 119 -18.68 53.26 -19.38
C LYS A 119 -17.77 52.04 -19.27
N ILE A 120 -18.05 51.21 -18.28
CA ILE A 120 -17.30 49.98 -18.00
C ILE A 120 -18.29 48.83 -17.92
N ILE A 121 -18.13 47.82 -18.77
CA ILE A 121 -18.87 46.57 -18.64
C ILE A 121 -18.14 45.66 -17.66
N ILE A 122 -18.89 45.03 -16.75
CA ILE A 122 -18.41 43.98 -15.85
C ILE A 122 -19.01 42.66 -16.36
N PRO A 123 -18.27 41.87 -17.17
CA PRO A 123 -18.86 40.78 -17.93
C PRO A 123 -19.39 39.63 -17.07
N ASP A 124 -18.67 39.28 -15.99
CA ASP A 124 -19.09 38.26 -15.01
C ASP A 124 -20.26 38.74 -14.13
N GLY A 125 -20.50 40.06 -14.11
CA GLY A 125 -21.64 40.69 -13.50
C GLY A 125 -21.66 40.63 -11.97
N VAL A 126 -20.53 40.42 -11.31
CA VAL A 126 -20.45 40.33 -9.84
C VAL A 126 -19.36 41.23 -9.27
N ALA A 127 -19.50 41.58 -7.99
CA ALA A 127 -18.41 42.09 -7.18
C ALA A 127 -17.71 40.89 -6.50
N HIS A 128 -16.40 40.90 -6.44
CA HIS A 128 -15.57 39.86 -5.85
C HIS A 128 -14.92 40.35 -4.56
N SER A 129 -14.81 39.50 -3.54
CA SER A 129 -14.10 39.87 -2.32
C SER A 129 -12.61 40.01 -2.58
N THR A 130 -11.96 41.03 -2.02
CA THR A 130 -10.50 41.15 -2.08
C THR A 130 -9.77 40.11 -1.21
N THR A 131 -10.49 39.39 -0.37
CA THR A 131 -9.95 38.45 0.62
C THR A 131 -10.57 37.08 0.42
N LEU A 132 -9.73 36.04 0.32
CA LEU A 132 -10.19 34.66 0.35
C LEU A 132 -10.64 34.29 1.76
N LYS A 133 -11.85 33.74 1.86
CA LYS A 133 -12.37 33.21 3.11
C LYS A 133 -11.73 31.85 3.37
N LYS A 134 -11.00 31.74 4.47
CA LYS A 134 -10.44 30.48 4.96
C LYS A 134 -11.33 29.91 6.04
N ILE A 135 -11.59 28.61 5.97
CA ILE A 135 -12.35 27.92 7.02
C ILE A 135 -11.41 27.56 8.17
N ASP A 136 -11.81 27.93 9.38
CA ASP A 136 -11.18 27.45 10.61
C ASP A 136 -11.66 26.02 10.87
N ILE A 137 -10.79 25.07 10.55
CA ILE A 137 -11.08 23.64 10.59
C ILE A 137 -11.36 23.20 12.02
N ASP A 138 -10.60 23.69 13.01
CA ASP A 138 -10.72 23.21 14.40
C ASP A 138 -12.08 23.54 15.02
N THR A 139 -12.76 24.58 14.52
CA THR A 139 -14.06 25.04 15.05
C THR A 139 -15.25 24.68 14.15
N ASN A 140 -15.02 24.35 12.88
CA ASN A 140 -16.09 24.07 11.90
C ASN A 140 -16.07 22.62 11.38
N GLU A 141 -15.12 21.79 11.83
CA GLU A 141 -15.02 20.38 11.48
C GLU A 141 -15.78 19.49 12.47
N THR A 142 -16.65 18.64 11.93
CA THR A 142 -17.13 17.45 12.65
C THR A 142 -16.59 16.21 11.96
N SER A 143 -15.76 15.45 12.69
CA SER A 143 -15.15 14.22 12.21
C SER A 143 -16.00 13.00 12.56
N ALA A 144 -16.52 12.27 11.56
CA ALA A 144 -17.19 10.98 11.70
C ALA A 144 -16.26 9.82 11.26
N PRO A 145 -16.51 8.55 11.59
CA PRO A 145 -15.58 7.45 11.26
C PRO A 145 -15.22 7.36 9.76
N ASP A 146 -16.16 7.67 8.88
CA ASP A 146 -16.09 7.50 7.42
C ASP A 146 -15.95 8.82 6.64
N ARG A 147 -16.15 9.96 7.29
CA ARG A 147 -16.16 11.28 6.64
C ARG A 147 -15.70 12.43 7.53
N ILE A 148 -15.39 13.55 6.91
CA ILE A 148 -15.14 14.84 7.55
C ILE A 148 -16.22 15.81 7.05
N VAL A 149 -16.92 16.47 7.96
CA VAL A 149 -18.00 17.42 7.63
C VAL A 149 -17.57 18.82 8.02
N PHE A 150 -17.72 19.77 7.11
CA PHE A 150 -17.43 21.18 7.30
C PHE A 150 -18.72 22.01 7.23
N ASP A 151 -18.99 22.78 8.27
CA ASP A 151 -20.02 23.81 8.23
C ASP A 151 -19.46 25.08 7.58
N LEU A 152 -20.09 25.53 6.50
CA LEU A 152 -19.65 26.64 5.69
C LEU A 152 -20.70 27.76 5.69
N THR A 153 -20.25 29.01 5.66
CA THR A 153 -21.14 30.16 5.46
C THR A 153 -20.60 31.04 4.35
N ASN A 154 -21.34 31.17 3.26
CA ASN A 154 -21.10 32.17 2.22
C ASN A 154 -21.99 33.39 2.49
N THR A 155 -21.37 34.53 2.81
CA THR A 155 -22.08 35.80 3.06
C THR A 155 -22.32 36.63 1.79
N GLY A 156 -21.82 36.13 0.66
CA GLY A 156 -22.12 36.61 -0.68
C GLY A 156 -23.57 36.38 -1.09
N THR A 157 -23.96 37.00 -2.20
CA THR A 157 -25.27 36.78 -2.84
C THR A 157 -25.20 35.87 -4.06
N GLU A 158 -24.01 35.46 -4.49
CA GLU A 158 -23.78 34.45 -5.53
C GLU A 158 -23.01 33.23 -4.99
N PRO A 159 -23.08 32.06 -5.66
CA PRO A 159 -22.30 30.89 -5.31
C PRO A 159 -20.80 31.16 -5.35
N ALA A 160 -20.07 30.55 -4.41
CA ALA A 160 -18.63 30.59 -4.32
C ALA A 160 -18.03 29.24 -4.74
N TYR A 161 -16.82 29.27 -5.31
CA TYR A 161 -16.14 28.09 -5.84
C TYR A 161 -14.91 27.78 -4.97
N PRO A 162 -14.91 26.67 -4.22
CA PRO A 162 -13.85 26.39 -3.27
C PRO A 162 -12.58 25.80 -3.90
N ILE A 163 -11.47 26.13 -3.26
CA ILE A 163 -10.18 25.47 -3.39
C ILE A 163 -10.00 24.58 -2.16
N ILE A 164 -10.01 23.26 -2.37
CA ILE A 164 -9.89 22.25 -1.32
C ILE A 164 -8.50 21.63 -1.42
N ARG A 165 -7.71 21.74 -0.36
CA ARG A 165 -6.38 21.11 -0.28
C ARG A 165 -6.42 20.00 0.76
N ILE A 166 -5.92 18.83 0.40
CA ILE A 166 -5.96 17.62 1.22
C ILE A 166 -4.54 17.08 1.32
N LYS A 167 -4.00 17.02 2.54
CA LYS A 167 -2.70 16.44 2.84
C LYS A 167 -2.89 15.09 3.52
N HIS A 168 -2.48 14.03 2.86
CA HIS A 168 -2.65 12.65 3.33
C HIS A 168 -1.70 12.33 4.47
N ASN A 169 -2.25 11.88 5.60
CA ASN A 169 -1.49 11.47 6.79
C ASN A 169 -1.35 9.94 6.91
N SER A 170 -2.03 9.19 6.05
CA SER A 170 -1.85 7.76 5.78
C SER A 170 -2.19 7.50 4.31
N GLU A 171 -1.93 6.28 3.85
CA GLU A 171 -2.32 5.86 2.51
C GLU A 171 -3.84 5.92 2.29
N ASN A 172 -4.23 6.21 1.04
CA ASN A 172 -5.61 6.35 0.61
C ASN A 172 -5.71 6.08 -0.92
N GLY A 173 -6.81 5.46 -1.38
CA GLY A 173 -7.10 5.27 -2.81
C GLY A 173 -8.23 6.17 -3.36
N TYR A 174 -8.97 6.87 -2.49
CA TYR A 174 -10.23 7.52 -2.85
C TYR A 174 -10.47 8.84 -2.10
N ILE A 175 -11.00 9.83 -2.81
CA ILE A 175 -11.51 11.08 -2.24
C ILE A 175 -12.88 11.37 -2.84
N GLY A 176 -13.90 11.47 -1.99
CA GLY A 176 -15.22 11.98 -2.37
C GLY A 176 -15.44 13.35 -1.73
N VAL A 177 -15.99 14.30 -2.47
CA VAL A 177 -16.42 15.62 -1.97
C VAL A 177 -17.88 15.83 -2.32
N VAL A 178 -18.74 16.05 -1.32
CA VAL A 178 -20.18 16.11 -1.50
C VAL A 178 -20.77 17.32 -0.78
N ASN A 179 -21.70 18.01 -1.43
CA ASN A 179 -22.61 18.93 -0.78
C ASN A 179 -24.00 18.86 -1.44
N ASN A 180 -24.91 19.76 -1.06
CA ASN A 180 -26.26 19.80 -1.62
C ASN A 180 -26.34 20.21 -3.10
N ARG A 181 -25.23 20.61 -3.73
CA ARG A 181 -25.15 21.07 -5.13
C ARG A 181 -24.31 20.17 -6.02
N ALA A 182 -23.39 19.40 -5.46
CA ALA A 182 -22.38 18.67 -6.22
C ALA A 182 -21.93 17.40 -5.49
N ALA A 183 -21.58 16.39 -6.30
CA ALA A 183 -20.85 15.21 -5.88
C ALA A 183 -19.63 15.07 -6.79
N PHE A 184 -18.44 15.06 -6.20
CA PHE A 184 -17.16 14.99 -6.88
C PHE A 184 -16.39 13.79 -6.38
N GLU A 185 -15.81 13.02 -7.30
CA GLU A 185 -15.04 11.83 -6.96
C GLU A 185 -13.68 11.83 -7.67
N LEU A 186 -12.64 11.46 -6.92
CA LEU A 186 -11.27 11.34 -7.38
C LEU A 186 -10.66 10.02 -6.88
N GLY A 187 -10.07 9.26 -7.79
CA GLY A 187 -9.44 7.97 -7.48
C GLY A 187 -10.39 6.78 -7.65
N ASN A 188 -10.19 5.72 -6.87
CA ASN A 188 -10.99 4.50 -6.94
C ASN A 188 -11.39 4.01 -5.55
N ARG A 189 -12.70 3.93 -5.30
CA ARG A 189 -13.26 3.46 -4.02
C ARG A 189 -12.92 2.00 -3.69
N GLU A 190 -12.75 1.17 -4.71
CA GLU A 190 -12.48 -0.27 -4.58
C GLU A 190 -10.98 -0.62 -4.73
N GLU A 191 -10.09 0.37 -4.59
CA GLU A 191 -8.64 0.11 -4.58
C GLU A 191 -8.28 -0.83 -3.41
N ALA A 192 -7.68 -1.97 -3.74
CA ALA A 192 -7.33 -3.00 -2.75
C ALA A 192 -6.00 -2.67 -2.08
N ASP A 193 -6.00 -2.66 -0.74
CA ASP A 193 -4.83 -2.34 0.10
C ASP A 193 -3.83 -3.52 0.18
N THR A 194 -4.29 -4.75 -0.04
CA THR A 194 -3.43 -5.96 0.05
C THR A 194 -3.80 -7.05 -0.93
N GLU A 195 -2.81 -7.82 -1.38
CA GLU A 195 -2.98 -9.05 -2.16
C GLU A 195 -2.39 -10.26 -1.41
N ASN A 196 -3.08 -11.40 -1.47
CA ASN A 196 -2.57 -12.65 -0.90
C ASN A 196 -1.78 -13.45 -1.95
N TYR A 197 -0.58 -13.89 -1.60
CA TYR A 197 0.22 -14.80 -2.40
C TYR A 197 0.72 -15.99 -1.57
N ARG A 198 1.19 -17.05 -2.25
CA ARG A 198 1.79 -18.21 -1.59
C ARG A 198 3.31 -18.14 -1.67
N GLY A 199 3.97 -18.16 -0.52
CA GLY A 199 5.43 -18.14 -0.40
C GLY A 199 5.97 -19.32 0.39
N SER A 200 7.29 -19.40 0.51
CA SER A 200 7.96 -20.36 1.39
C SER A 200 8.45 -19.66 2.66
N GLU A 201 8.53 -20.41 3.76
CA GLU A 201 8.97 -19.90 5.06
C GLU A 201 9.88 -20.93 5.76
N THR A 202 11.11 -20.53 6.09
CA THR A 202 12.03 -21.37 6.86
C THR A 202 11.66 -21.25 8.34
N LEU A 203 11.20 -22.35 8.93
CA LEU A 203 10.73 -22.36 10.32
C LEU A 203 11.76 -22.95 11.29
N ILE A 204 12.67 -23.79 10.80
CA ILE A 204 13.80 -24.32 11.59
C ILE A 204 15.07 -24.20 10.76
N ASP A 205 16.12 -23.60 11.32
CA ASP A 205 17.44 -23.53 10.68
C ASP A 205 18.58 -23.80 11.69
N TYR A 206 19.06 -25.03 11.68
CA TYR A 206 20.15 -25.54 12.48
C TYR A 206 21.36 -25.93 11.61
N ARG A 207 21.60 -25.22 10.51
CA ARG A 207 22.78 -25.43 9.66
C ARG A 207 24.04 -24.84 10.29
N GLY A 208 25.20 -25.37 9.92
CA GLY A 208 26.50 -25.01 10.47
C GLY A 208 26.55 -25.15 11.99
N ALA A 209 27.07 -24.13 12.66
CA ALA A 209 27.21 -24.13 14.12
C ALA A 209 25.87 -24.19 14.88
N ASN A 210 24.75 -23.83 14.23
CA ASN A 210 23.42 -23.84 14.84
C ASN A 210 22.88 -25.25 15.13
N ILE A 211 23.55 -26.32 14.66
CA ILE A 211 23.21 -27.69 15.05
C ILE A 211 23.29 -27.91 16.57
N LEU A 212 24.14 -27.16 17.28
CA LEU A 212 24.21 -27.18 18.74
C LEU A 212 22.92 -26.65 19.38
N ASN A 213 22.32 -25.59 18.79
CA ASN A 213 21.01 -25.10 19.22
C ASN A 213 19.91 -26.11 18.90
N GLY A 214 19.99 -26.77 17.74
CA GLY A 214 19.10 -27.87 17.39
C GLY A 214 19.17 -29.02 18.40
N PHE A 215 20.38 -29.40 18.80
CA PHE A 215 20.61 -30.39 19.85
C PHE A 215 19.99 -29.97 21.18
N GLN A 216 20.12 -28.72 21.60
CA GLN A 216 19.52 -28.23 22.84
C GLN A 216 17.99 -28.20 22.77
N ASN A 217 17.42 -27.64 21.70
CA ASN A 217 16.00 -27.38 21.55
C ASN A 217 15.16 -28.63 21.24
N GLY A 218 15.76 -29.68 20.65
CA GLY A 218 15.03 -30.89 20.32
C GLY A 218 14.67 -31.70 21.57
N THR A 219 13.48 -32.28 21.59
CA THR A 219 13.05 -33.20 22.66
C THR A 219 13.65 -34.57 22.44
N LYS A 220 14.25 -35.15 23.47
CA LYS A 220 14.93 -36.46 23.39
C LYS A 220 13.96 -37.59 23.77
N GLY A 221 14.16 -38.77 23.18
CA GLY A 221 13.46 -40.00 23.58
C GLY A 221 11.98 -40.09 23.22
N VAL A 222 11.50 -39.26 22.27
CA VAL A 222 10.08 -39.17 21.90
C VAL A 222 9.82 -39.33 20.40
N ALA A 223 10.76 -39.92 19.66
CA ALA A 223 10.58 -40.12 18.23
C ALA A 223 9.40 -41.05 17.91
N VAL A 224 8.69 -40.71 16.83
CA VAL A 224 7.77 -41.61 16.15
C VAL A 224 8.50 -42.15 14.93
N THR A 225 8.88 -43.43 14.96
CA THR A 225 9.51 -44.13 13.83
C THR A 225 8.49 -45.02 13.12
N ASN A 226 8.95 -45.79 12.13
CA ASN A 226 8.10 -46.67 11.33
C ASN A 226 7.49 -47.85 12.10
N ASP A 227 8.16 -48.38 13.13
CA ASP A 227 7.68 -49.54 13.89
C ASP A 227 7.75 -49.38 15.42
N ASN A 228 8.37 -48.31 15.93
CA ASN A 228 8.54 -47.99 17.35
C ASN A 228 9.09 -49.17 18.18
N LYS A 229 9.87 -50.08 17.58
CA LYS A 229 10.43 -51.25 18.30
C LYS A 229 11.75 -50.94 18.99
N GLU A 230 12.45 -49.89 18.55
CA GLU A 230 13.70 -49.45 19.14
C GLU A 230 13.53 -48.99 20.60
N ARG A 231 14.50 -49.32 21.43
CA ARG A 231 14.56 -48.83 22.82
C ARG A 231 15.27 -47.48 22.83
N LEU A 232 14.55 -46.39 23.10
CA LEU A 232 15.11 -45.04 23.20
C LEU A 232 15.85 -44.78 24.52
N VAL A 233 16.82 -45.63 24.84
CA VAL A 233 17.55 -45.67 26.12
C VAL A 233 19.00 -45.18 26.02
N GLY A 234 19.46 -44.80 24.82
CA GLY A 234 20.80 -44.27 24.62
C GLY A 234 20.93 -42.81 25.05
N THR A 235 22.14 -42.27 24.90
CA THR A 235 22.47 -40.86 25.14
C THR A 235 23.05 -40.28 23.86
N LEU A 236 22.50 -39.16 23.41
CA LEU A 236 23.12 -38.35 22.37
C LEU A 236 24.08 -37.33 23.00
N SER A 237 25.16 -37.03 22.32
CA SER A 237 26.07 -35.92 22.65
C SER A 237 26.46 -35.15 21.40
N THR A 238 27.19 -34.06 21.61
CA THR A 238 27.80 -33.30 20.53
C THR A 238 29.31 -33.47 20.55
N THR A 239 29.92 -33.65 19.39
CA THR A 239 31.38 -33.70 19.22
C THR A 239 31.82 -32.75 18.11
N SER A 240 33.10 -32.40 18.06
CA SER A 240 33.68 -31.59 16.99
C SER A 240 34.74 -32.40 16.26
N MET A 241 34.54 -32.59 14.95
CA MET A 241 35.44 -33.34 14.07
C MET A 241 35.37 -32.70 12.67
N TRP A 242 36.43 -32.84 11.87
CA TRP A 242 36.48 -32.29 10.50
C TRP A 242 36.05 -30.81 10.38
N GLY A 243 36.37 -29.99 11.39
CA GLY A 243 36.06 -28.56 11.42
C GLY A 243 34.58 -28.20 11.65
N ARG A 244 33.75 -29.14 12.12
CA ARG A 244 32.30 -28.91 12.33
C ARG A 244 31.77 -29.68 13.53
N ASN A 245 30.55 -29.33 13.95
CA ASN A 245 29.87 -29.95 15.08
C ASN A 245 28.99 -31.11 14.59
N HIS A 246 28.93 -32.17 15.39
CA HIS A 246 28.21 -33.40 15.10
C HIS A 246 27.31 -33.75 16.28
N ILE A 247 26.11 -34.24 16.02
CA ILE A 247 25.29 -34.98 16.99
C ILE A 247 25.59 -36.47 16.79
N GLU A 248 25.92 -37.18 17.86
CA GLU A 248 26.26 -38.60 17.84
C GLU A 248 25.54 -39.39 18.93
N LEU A 249 25.44 -40.70 18.76
CA LEU A 249 25.04 -41.63 19.82
C LEU A 249 26.28 -42.04 20.64
N SER A 250 26.63 -41.25 21.66
CA SER A 250 27.82 -41.52 22.49
C SER A 250 27.66 -42.69 23.44
N ASN A 251 26.43 -43.02 23.84
CA ASN A 251 26.16 -44.19 24.65
C ASN A 251 24.89 -44.89 24.18
N ARG A 252 24.98 -46.19 23.87
CA ARG A 252 23.82 -47.00 23.46
C ARG A 252 22.97 -47.50 24.63
N GLY A 253 23.31 -47.15 25.87
CA GLY A 253 22.63 -47.62 27.07
C GLY A 253 22.84 -49.11 27.33
N SER A 254 22.02 -49.69 28.23
CA SER A 254 22.11 -51.10 28.61
C SER A 254 21.85 -52.02 27.41
N VAL A 255 22.90 -52.75 27.04
CA VAL A 255 22.95 -53.64 25.87
C VAL A 255 21.96 -54.79 25.99
N GLU A 256 21.27 -55.13 24.89
CA GLU A 256 20.33 -56.24 24.82
C GLU A 256 20.50 -57.03 23.51
N LYS A 257 20.56 -58.37 23.58
CA LYS A 257 20.85 -59.21 22.42
C LYS A 257 19.76 -59.22 21.35
N ASN A 258 18.50 -58.99 21.74
CA ASN A 258 17.35 -59.20 20.88
C ASN A 258 16.68 -57.89 20.43
N ARG A 259 17.17 -56.73 20.87
CA ARG A 259 16.54 -55.43 20.61
C ARG A 259 17.57 -54.38 20.23
N ASN A 260 17.18 -53.47 19.35
CA ASN A 260 17.99 -52.31 19.00
C ASN A 260 17.82 -51.23 20.06
N ASN A 261 18.93 -50.59 20.42
CA ASN A 261 18.92 -49.42 21.28
C ASN A 261 19.20 -48.18 20.43
N ALA A 262 18.52 -47.09 20.72
CA ALA A 262 18.67 -45.83 20.03
C ALA A 262 18.50 -44.66 21.00
N GLN A 263 18.73 -43.47 20.47
CA GLN A 263 18.22 -42.24 21.05
C GLN A 263 17.80 -41.33 19.91
N SER A 264 16.82 -40.46 20.17
CA SER A 264 16.25 -39.59 19.18
C SER A 264 16.30 -38.13 19.58
N LEU A 265 16.22 -37.26 18.60
CA LEU A 265 16.00 -35.83 18.74
C LEU A 265 14.78 -35.44 17.90
N THR A 266 13.80 -34.79 18.51
CA THR A 266 12.52 -34.44 17.88
C THR A 266 12.27 -32.93 17.95
N TRP A 267 11.87 -32.34 16.84
CA TRP A 267 11.39 -30.96 16.79
C TRP A 267 9.93 -30.92 16.36
N ALA A 268 9.12 -30.11 17.04
CA ALA A 268 7.80 -29.73 16.56
C ALA A 268 7.96 -28.71 15.43
N ILE A 269 7.14 -28.83 14.39
CA ILE A 269 7.03 -27.83 13.33
C ILE A 269 6.39 -26.57 13.93
N PRO A 270 7.08 -25.42 13.91
CA PRO A 270 6.53 -24.17 14.42
C PRO A 270 5.28 -23.72 13.66
N VAL A 271 4.49 -22.84 14.29
CA VAL A 271 3.41 -22.11 13.62
C VAL A 271 4.02 -21.18 12.57
N ASP A 272 3.41 -21.10 11.38
CA ASP A 272 3.88 -20.19 10.34
C ASP A 272 3.40 -18.74 10.54
N SER A 273 3.88 -17.82 9.70
CA SER A 273 3.49 -16.41 9.73
C SER A 273 2.00 -16.15 9.52
N SER A 274 1.24 -17.12 9.00
CA SER A 274 -0.23 -17.05 8.84
C SER A 274 -0.99 -17.57 10.06
N GLY A 275 -0.31 -18.13 11.07
CA GLY A 275 -0.94 -18.75 12.24
C GLY A 275 -1.31 -20.23 12.04
N GLU A 276 -0.90 -20.87 10.94
CA GLU A 276 -1.26 -22.26 10.64
C GLU A 276 -0.32 -23.26 11.30
N VAL A 277 -0.90 -24.26 11.97
CA VAL A 277 -0.19 -25.40 12.56
C VAL A 277 -0.06 -26.53 11.55
N GLY A 278 1.13 -27.15 11.53
CA GLY A 278 1.46 -28.28 10.67
C GLY A 278 1.59 -27.92 9.19
N SER A 279 1.86 -28.91 8.33
CA SER A 279 2.13 -28.64 6.92
C SER A 279 1.74 -29.80 6.00
N LEU A 280 1.27 -29.47 4.79
CA LEU A 280 1.15 -30.43 3.68
C LEU A 280 2.36 -30.33 2.73
N ASN A 281 3.21 -29.32 2.89
CA ASN A 281 4.27 -28.98 1.97
C ASN A 281 5.58 -28.78 2.73
N ASP A 282 6.33 -29.86 2.84
CA ASP A 282 7.53 -29.93 3.67
C ASP A 282 8.77 -29.84 2.79
N TYR A 283 9.80 -29.15 3.26
CA TYR A 283 11.15 -29.27 2.72
C TYR A 283 12.13 -29.44 3.87
N LEU A 284 12.75 -30.61 3.94
CA LEU A 284 13.77 -30.96 4.93
C LEU A 284 15.11 -31.02 4.21
N LEU A 285 16.11 -30.34 4.74
CA LEU A 285 17.50 -30.44 4.32
C LEU A 285 18.35 -30.79 5.54
N TRP A 286 19.14 -31.84 5.45
CA TRP A 286 20.07 -32.19 6.52
C TRP A 286 21.39 -32.69 5.95
N ARG A 287 22.39 -32.76 6.83
CA ARG A 287 23.68 -33.36 6.53
C ARG A 287 23.99 -34.44 7.55
N GLN A 288 24.42 -35.61 7.07
CA GLN A 288 24.79 -36.74 7.91
C GLN A 288 26.10 -37.37 7.46
N VAL A 289 26.79 -38.02 8.40
CA VAL A 289 27.96 -38.87 8.12
C VAL A 289 27.67 -40.28 8.58
N PHE A 290 28.02 -41.26 7.74
CA PHE A 290 27.75 -42.67 8.04
C PHE A 290 28.85 -43.58 7.48
N MET A 291 29.92 -43.80 8.26
CA MET A 291 31.12 -44.55 7.84
C MET A 291 31.55 -45.56 8.91
N ALA A 292 31.71 -46.82 8.51
CA ALA A 292 32.28 -47.89 9.31
C ALA A 292 33.79 -47.99 9.10
N ALA A 293 34.55 -48.16 10.19
CA ALA A 293 35.99 -48.41 10.12
C ALA A 293 36.31 -49.86 9.75
N VAL A 294 35.43 -50.79 10.13
CA VAL A 294 35.60 -52.23 9.91
C VAL A 294 34.25 -52.91 9.63
N ALA A 295 34.27 -54.05 8.94
CA ALA A 295 33.07 -54.73 8.46
C ALA A 295 32.12 -55.20 9.58
N ASN A 296 32.61 -55.46 10.79
CA ASN A 296 31.82 -55.95 11.94
C ASN A 296 31.19 -54.84 12.80
N GLN A 297 30.99 -53.65 12.24
CA GLN A 297 30.26 -52.55 12.86
C GLN A 297 28.84 -52.41 12.30
N TYR A 298 27.91 -51.86 13.08
CA TYR A 298 26.49 -51.80 12.74
C TYR A 298 25.83 -50.56 13.32
N GLY A 299 24.78 -50.08 12.67
CA GLY A 299 24.05 -48.92 13.16
C GLY A 299 23.05 -48.40 12.15
N PHE A 300 22.32 -47.36 12.54
CA PHE A 300 21.42 -46.66 11.63
C PHE A 300 21.15 -45.22 12.04
N ILE A 301 20.82 -44.40 11.06
CA ILE A 301 20.21 -43.07 11.21
C ILE A 301 18.83 -43.13 10.54
N LYS A 302 17.78 -42.68 11.23
CA LYS A 302 16.45 -42.47 10.65
C LYS A 302 16.09 -41.00 10.71
N VAL A 303 15.55 -40.45 9.61
CA VAL A 303 14.89 -39.15 9.56
C VAL A 303 13.44 -39.38 9.19
N THR A 304 12.52 -39.07 10.10
CA THR A 304 11.10 -39.43 9.98
C THR A 304 10.20 -38.26 10.34
N VAL A 305 9.01 -38.22 9.73
CA VAL A 305 8.01 -37.18 9.95
C VAL A 305 6.73 -37.83 10.47
N SER A 306 6.12 -37.24 11.49
CA SER A 306 4.81 -37.65 12.01
C SER A 306 3.75 -36.57 11.84
N ASP A 307 2.49 -36.99 11.81
CA ASP A 307 1.33 -36.10 11.71
C ASP A 307 0.90 -35.50 13.06
N THR A 308 -0.15 -34.68 13.01
CA THR A 308 -0.74 -34.02 14.19
C THR A 308 -1.29 -34.99 15.23
N ASP A 309 -1.62 -36.21 14.83
CA ASP A 309 -2.14 -37.27 15.71
C ASP A 309 -1.00 -38.15 16.27
N GLY A 310 0.25 -37.89 15.89
CA GLY A 310 1.42 -38.64 16.32
C GLY A 310 1.66 -39.93 15.54
N ASN A 311 1.05 -40.10 14.37
CA ASN A 311 1.28 -41.25 13.49
C ASN A 311 2.45 -40.99 12.54
N PHE A 312 3.19 -42.04 12.20
CA PHE A 312 4.25 -41.99 11.20
C PHE A 312 3.69 -41.69 9.80
N LEU A 313 4.32 -40.78 9.05
CA LEU A 313 3.96 -40.44 7.66
C LEU A 313 4.95 -41.02 6.66
N TYR A 314 6.18 -40.50 6.68
CA TYR A 314 7.25 -40.85 5.75
C TYR A 314 8.62 -40.57 6.37
N GLY A 315 9.64 -41.20 5.82
CA GLY A 315 11.01 -41.00 6.27
C GLY A 315 12.01 -41.83 5.48
N VAL A 316 13.27 -41.64 5.85
CA VAL A 316 14.40 -42.36 5.28
C VAL A 316 15.23 -42.99 6.38
N GLU A 317 15.92 -44.08 6.06
CA GLU A 317 16.91 -44.69 6.93
C GLU A 317 18.21 -44.93 6.19
N THR A 318 19.31 -44.66 6.88
CA THR A 318 20.66 -45.07 6.51
C THR A 318 21.06 -46.18 7.45
N TYR A 319 21.41 -47.35 6.93
CA TYR A 319 21.45 -48.57 7.72
C TYR A 319 22.65 -49.44 7.36
N LYS A 320 23.38 -49.94 8.37
CA LYS A 320 24.37 -51.00 8.22
C LYS A 320 24.01 -52.18 9.10
N ARG A 321 23.56 -53.27 8.47
CA ARG A 321 23.07 -54.48 9.17
C ARG A 321 23.82 -55.77 8.83
N TYR A 322 24.77 -55.72 7.89
CA TYR A 322 25.56 -56.89 7.48
C TYR A 322 27.00 -56.79 7.97
N GLN A 323 27.64 -57.96 8.13
CA GLN A 323 29.08 -58.09 8.43
C GLN A 323 29.96 -57.83 7.18
N THR A 324 29.54 -56.92 6.31
CA THR A 324 30.29 -56.39 5.16
C THR A 324 30.45 -54.88 5.36
N LEU A 325 30.94 -54.15 4.35
CA LEU A 325 30.94 -52.68 4.38
C LEU A 325 29.73 -52.08 3.65
N ASP A 326 28.79 -52.93 3.23
CA ASP A 326 27.60 -52.51 2.52
C ASP A 326 26.60 -51.87 3.48
N CYS A 327 26.09 -50.74 3.03
CA CYS A 327 25.11 -49.93 3.69
C CYS A 327 23.91 -49.70 2.76
N GLU A 328 22.79 -49.38 3.37
CA GLU A 328 21.52 -49.15 2.71
C GLU A 328 21.08 -47.72 3.00
N TYR A 329 20.55 -47.03 2.00
CA TYR A 329 19.69 -45.87 2.19
C TYR A 329 18.32 -46.25 1.66
N SER A 330 17.26 -46.09 2.45
CA SER A 330 15.93 -46.50 1.99
C SER A 330 14.88 -45.47 2.37
N PHE A 331 13.90 -45.33 1.47
CA PHE A 331 12.73 -44.50 1.67
C PHE A 331 11.53 -45.37 2.02
N PHE A 332 10.82 -45.01 3.09
CA PHE A 332 9.66 -45.72 3.59
C PHE A 332 8.58 -44.76 4.05
N THR A 333 7.35 -45.27 4.07
CA THR A 333 6.14 -44.50 4.41
C THR A 333 5.12 -45.40 5.09
N THR A 334 4.13 -44.81 5.74
CA THR A 334 2.98 -45.53 6.28
C THR A 334 2.29 -46.40 5.23
N ASP A 335 1.76 -47.54 5.67
CA ASP A 335 0.86 -48.37 4.87
C ASP A 335 -0.62 -47.95 4.99
N GLY A 336 -0.90 -46.88 5.73
CA GLY A 336 -2.25 -46.39 6.02
C GLY A 336 -3.04 -47.23 7.04
N LYS A 337 -2.44 -48.28 7.60
CA LYS A 337 -3.07 -49.25 8.52
C LYS A 337 -2.34 -49.33 9.87
N GLY A 338 -1.54 -48.32 10.19
CA GLY A 338 -0.72 -48.27 11.41
C GLY A 338 0.63 -48.98 11.28
N GLY A 339 0.98 -49.49 10.09
CA GLY A 339 2.28 -50.04 9.77
C GLY A 339 3.07 -49.16 8.79
N TYR A 340 4.02 -49.77 8.10
CA TYR A 340 4.90 -49.10 7.14
C TYR A 340 5.25 -50.01 5.96
N LYS A 341 5.65 -49.39 4.86
CA LYS A 341 6.14 -50.05 3.64
C LYS A 341 7.40 -49.36 3.14
N PHE A 342 8.38 -50.14 2.68
CA PHE A 342 9.53 -49.62 1.95
C PHE A 342 9.14 -49.35 0.50
N ILE A 343 9.55 -48.20 -0.02
CA ILE A 343 9.27 -47.78 -1.39
C ILE A 343 10.49 -47.98 -2.27
N LYS A 344 11.67 -47.61 -1.79
CA LYS A 344 12.92 -47.74 -2.55
C LYS A 344 14.13 -47.95 -1.65
N TRP A 345 15.06 -48.74 -2.14
CA TRP A 345 16.35 -49.01 -1.52
C TRP A 345 17.47 -48.57 -2.48
N TRP A 346 18.46 -47.93 -1.92
CA TRP A 346 19.74 -47.63 -2.54
C TRP A 346 20.84 -48.27 -1.70
N TYR A 347 21.93 -48.66 -2.36
CA TYR A 347 23.04 -49.36 -1.72
C TYR A 347 24.33 -48.61 -1.94
N PHE A 348 25.17 -48.55 -0.92
CA PHE A 348 26.48 -47.90 -0.99
C PHE A 348 27.47 -48.62 -0.07
N THR A 349 28.76 -48.31 -0.18
CA THR A 349 29.80 -48.82 0.71
C THR A 349 30.21 -47.70 1.67
N GLY A 350 29.96 -47.88 2.96
CA GLY A 350 30.12 -46.83 3.97
C GLY A 350 31.52 -46.79 4.58
N THR A 351 32.54 -46.41 3.82
CA THR A 351 33.95 -46.34 4.28
C THR A 351 34.61 -44.99 4.06
N GLY A 352 33.86 -43.97 3.67
CA GLY A 352 34.43 -42.71 3.21
C GLY A 352 34.97 -42.77 1.78
N ALA A 353 35.82 -41.81 1.40
CA ALA A 353 36.17 -41.53 0.00
C ALA A 353 37.20 -42.49 -0.65
N GLN A 354 37.41 -43.71 -0.14
CA GLN A 354 38.46 -44.61 -0.64
C GLN A 354 37.90 -45.71 -1.57
N VAL A 355 38.37 -45.67 -2.83
CA VAL A 355 38.34 -46.67 -3.93
C VAL A 355 36.97 -47.08 -4.51
N GLY A 356 36.69 -46.62 -5.75
CA GLY A 356 35.83 -47.29 -6.73
C GLY A 356 34.31 -47.09 -6.60
N LYS A 357 33.77 -46.77 -5.41
CA LYS A 357 32.39 -46.31 -5.19
C LYS A 357 32.43 -45.13 -4.22
N LEU A 358 31.81 -44.01 -4.59
CA LEU A 358 31.79 -42.80 -3.76
C LEU A 358 30.75 -42.96 -2.65
N ASP A 359 31.17 -43.02 -1.39
CA ASP A 359 30.28 -42.98 -0.23
C ASP A 359 29.50 -41.65 -0.18
N PRO A 360 28.17 -41.64 -0.40
CA PRO A 360 27.36 -40.41 -0.42
C PRO A 360 27.27 -39.74 0.96
N PHE A 361 27.58 -40.46 2.03
CA PHE A 361 27.54 -39.99 3.42
C PHE A 361 28.93 -39.96 4.08
N SER A 362 29.95 -39.67 3.28
CA SER A 362 31.31 -39.42 3.75
C SER A 362 31.47 -38.05 4.43
N ALA A 363 32.59 -37.84 5.13
CA ALA A 363 32.88 -36.60 5.85
C ALA A 363 32.84 -35.32 4.99
N GLU A 364 33.10 -35.39 3.68
CA GLU A 364 33.01 -34.24 2.77
C GLU A 364 31.66 -34.12 2.05
N LYS A 365 30.82 -35.18 2.10
CA LYS A 365 29.48 -35.22 1.53
C LYS A 365 28.43 -35.23 2.65
N GLY A 366 27.31 -35.91 2.45
CA GLY A 366 26.33 -36.16 3.50
C GLY A 366 25.01 -35.41 3.38
N TRP A 367 24.88 -34.45 2.47
CA TRP A 367 23.63 -33.71 2.29
C TRP A 367 22.54 -34.61 1.73
N SER A 368 21.36 -34.50 2.31
CA SER A 368 20.18 -35.16 1.84
C SER A 368 18.95 -34.29 2.09
N GLU A 369 17.94 -34.49 1.26
CA GLU A 369 16.70 -33.73 1.33
C GLU A 369 15.47 -34.58 1.06
N LEU A 370 14.37 -34.14 1.68
CA LEU A 370 13.03 -34.62 1.41
C LEU A 370 12.16 -33.40 1.09
N LYS A 371 11.47 -33.45 -0.05
CA LYS A 371 10.47 -32.45 -0.40
C LYS A 371 9.12 -33.12 -0.54
N ARG A 372 8.12 -32.61 0.17
CA ARG A 372 6.74 -33.10 0.10
C ARG A 372 5.82 -32.03 -0.47
N ASN A 373 4.88 -32.45 -1.30
CA ASN A 373 3.70 -31.69 -1.71
C ASN A 373 2.50 -32.62 -1.61
N ASP A 374 1.77 -32.51 -0.49
CA ASP A 374 0.62 -33.33 -0.14
C ASP A 374 0.91 -34.85 -0.19
N ASP A 375 0.46 -35.55 -1.24
CA ASP A 375 0.67 -36.99 -1.43
C ASP A 375 1.97 -37.33 -2.17
N ARG A 376 2.70 -36.33 -2.67
CA ARG A 376 3.96 -36.53 -3.38
C ARG A 376 5.15 -36.28 -2.46
N VAL A 377 6.10 -37.21 -2.44
CA VAL A 377 7.39 -37.04 -1.76
C VAL A 377 8.52 -37.26 -2.76
N GLN A 378 9.42 -36.28 -2.85
CA GLN A 378 10.66 -36.34 -3.59
C GLN A 378 11.81 -36.59 -2.60
N VAL A 379 12.65 -37.57 -2.94
CA VAL A 379 13.79 -37.99 -2.11
C VAL A 379 15.08 -37.77 -2.88
N PHE A 380 16.05 -37.11 -2.26
CA PHE A 380 17.40 -36.99 -2.82
C PHE A 380 18.27 -38.18 -2.40
N PHE A 381 19.06 -38.70 -3.35
CA PHE A 381 20.15 -39.62 -3.09
C PHE A 381 21.24 -39.49 -4.16
N ASP A 382 22.49 -39.28 -3.72
CA ASP A 382 23.71 -39.26 -4.53
C ASP A 382 23.60 -38.46 -5.85
N GLY A 383 23.14 -37.21 -5.75
CA GLY A 383 23.04 -36.29 -6.88
C GLY A 383 21.77 -36.43 -7.73
N SER A 384 20.84 -37.30 -7.35
CA SER A 384 19.58 -37.53 -8.05
C SER A 384 18.35 -37.34 -7.15
N HIS A 385 17.25 -36.88 -7.73
CA HIS A 385 15.94 -36.78 -7.09
C HIS A 385 14.99 -37.85 -7.60
N TYR A 386 14.20 -38.43 -6.71
CA TYR A 386 13.23 -39.48 -7.01
C TYR A 386 11.86 -39.12 -6.45
N ASP A 387 10.87 -38.98 -7.33
CA ASP A 387 9.49 -38.64 -6.96
C ASP A 387 8.64 -39.90 -6.74
N PHE A 388 7.87 -39.90 -5.66
CA PHE A 388 6.92 -40.95 -5.31
C PHE A 388 5.56 -40.36 -4.98
N ILE A 389 4.50 -41.02 -5.45
CA ILE A 389 3.12 -40.70 -5.06
C ILE A 389 2.70 -41.69 -3.98
N ILE A 390 2.21 -41.17 -2.87
CA ILE A 390 1.90 -41.89 -1.63
C ILE A 390 0.48 -41.48 -1.19
N PRO A 391 -0.56 -42.16 -1.71
CA PRO A 391 -1.93 -41.81 -1.39
C PRO A 391 -2.24 -41.84 0.11
N GLU A 392 -1.54 -42.66 0.89
CA GLU A 392 -1.80 -42.86 2.32
C GLU A 392 -1.46 -41.66 3.22
N ILE A 393 -0.68 -40.69 2.72
CA ILE A 393 -0.34 -39.45 3.44
C ILE A 393 -1.11 -38.23 2.93
N LYS A 394 -1.98 -38.40 1.93
CA LYS A 394 -2.78 -37.31 1.38
C LYS A 394 -3.60 -36.62 2.46
N ASP A 395 -3.64 -35.29 2.43
CA ASP A 395 -4.35 -34.42 3.36
C ASP A 395 -3.89 -34.52 4.84
N LYS A 396 -2.84 -35.28 5.15
CA LYS A 396 -2.29 -35.41 6.51
C LYS A 396 -1.21 -34.39 6.78
N LYS A 397 -1.51 -33.41 7.64
CA LYS A 397 -0.53 -32.40 8.04
C LYS A 397 0.61 -33.01 8.85
N SER A 398 1.85 -32.79 8.41
CA SER A 398 3.05 -33.04 9.22
C SER A 398 3.03 -32.14 10.46
N ALA A 399 3.58 -32.63 11.58
CA ALA A 399 3.62 -31.89 12.83
C ALA A 399 4.98 -31.98 13.55
N LYS A 400 5.69 -33.11 13.44
CA LYS A 400 7.00 -33.29 14.09
C LYS A 400 7.97 -33.98 13.17
N ILE A 401 9.25 -33.64 13.36
CA ILE A 401 10.38 -34.23 12.64
C ILE A 401 11.30 -34.88 13.65
N HIS A 402 11.69 -36.12 13.37
CA HIS A 402 12.46 -36.96 14.27
C HIS A 402 13.74 -37.44 13.59
N ILE A 403 14.86 -37.27 14.27
CA ILE A 403 16.14 -37.87 13.91
C ILE A 403 16.48 -38.92 14.96
N THR A 404 16.70 -40.17 14.55
CA THR A 404 17.00 -41.29 15.45
C THR A 404 18.33 -41.93 15.08
N LEU A 405 19.24 -42.02 16.04
CA LEU A 405 20.53 -42.69 15.89
C LEU A 405 20.51 -43.97 16.72
N GLY A 406 20.89 -45.10 16.13
CA GLY A 406 20.74 -46.40 16.80
C GLY A 406 21.85 -47.41 16.55
N ALA A 407 22.01 -48.28 17.55
CA ALA A 407 22.88 -49.43 17.55
C ALA A 407 22.05 -50.73 17.39
N LEU A 408 22.60 -51.70 16.66
CA LEU A 408 21.99 -53.01 16.53
C LEU A 408 22.43 -53.90 17.69
N ARG A 409 21.46 -54.35 18.49
CA ARG A 409 21.66 -55.37 19.53
C ARG A 409 22.89 -55.07 20.41
N ASP A 410 23.72 -56.08 20.64
CA ASP A 410 25.00 -56.01 21.33
C ASP A 410 26.20 -55.75 20.41
N TRP A 411 25.96 -55.54 19.12
CA TRP A 411 27.02 -55.47 18.10
C TRP A 411 27.76 -54.13 18.09
N PRO A 412 29.05 -54.10 17.70
CA PRO A 412 29.84 -52.87 17.68
C PRO A 412 29.19 -51.77 16.85
N LEU A 413 29.15 -50.54 17.38
CA LEU A 413 28.55 -49.39 16.69
C LEU A 413 29.45 -48.93 15.52
N VAL A 414 28.85 -48.41 14.45
CA VAL A 414 29.55 -47.70 13.37
C VAL A 414 30.41 -46.56 13.93
N SER A 415 31.66 -46.48 13.48
CA SER A 415 32.64 -45.51 13.98
C SER A 415 32.23 -44.05 13.80
N HIS A 416 31.64 -43.71 12.66
CA HIS A 416 31.20 -42.35 12.37
C HIS A 416 29.73 -42.37 11.96
N MET A 417 28.86 -42.03 12.91
CA MET A 417 27.41 -41.95 12.72
C MET A 417 26.93 -40.61 13.29
N TYR A 418 26.85 -39.60 12.42
CA TYR A 418 26.67 -38.22 12.82
C TYR A 418 25.57 -37.51 12.05
N VAL A 419 24.99 -36.50 12.69
CA VAL A 419 24.15 -35.48 12.06
C VAL A 419 24.75 -34.10 12.32
N ASP A 420 24.95 -33.34 11.25
CA ASP A 420 25.78 -32.13 11.28
C ASP A 420 24.96 -30.85 11.10
N GLU A 421 23.88 -30.93 10.32
CA GLU A 421 23.06 -29.79 9.95
C GLU A 421 21.62 -30.24 9.75
N PHE A 422 20.66 -29.36 10.06
CA PHE A 422 19.24 -29.60 9.79
C PHE A 422 18.52 -28.29 9.50
N MET A 423 17.64 -28.28 8.50
CA MET A 423 16.76 -27.16 8.17
C MET A 423 15.40 -27.71 7.74
N TYR A 424 14.34 -27.04 8.18
CA TYR A 424 12.99 -27.29 7.72
C TYR A 424 12.34 -25.99 7.22
N ARG A 425 11.75 -26.08 6.04
CA ARG A 425 11.00 -25.01 5.37
C ARG A 425 9.59 -25.52 5.05
N LYS A 426 8.60 -24.70 5.36
CA LYS A 426 7.21 -24.89 4.96
C LYS A 426 6.97 -24.16 3.64
N ASP A 427 6.46 -24.87 2.64
CA ASP A 427 6.12 -24.28 1.34
C ASP A 427 4.62 -23.94 1.27
N PHE A 428 4.24 -23.02 0.37
CA PHE A 428 2.87 -22.58 0.13
C PHE A 428 2.17 -21.92 1.35
N VAL A 429 2.90 -21.17 2.16
CA VAL A 429 2.37 -20.31 3.24
C VAL A 429 1.70 -19.07 2.65
N THR A 430 0.52 -18.70 3.13
CA THR A 430 -0.23 -17.52 2.67
C THR A 430 0.37 -16.24 3.25
N LYS A 431 0.85 -15.34 2.39
CA LYS A 431 1.43 -14.06 2.78
C LYS A 431 0.63 -12.92 2.16
N SER A 432 0.52 -11.80 2.87
CA SER A 432 -0.04 -10.56 2.34
C SER A 432 1.06 -9.67 1.77
N LEU A 433 0.80 -9.07 0.61
CA LEU A 433 1.60 -8.03 -0.02
C LEU A 433 0.82 -6.72 0.02
N ASP A 434 1.47 -5.65 0.46
CA ASP A 434 0.91 -4.28 0.47
C ASP A 434 1.03 -3.67 -0.93
N ILE A 435 -0.07 -3.14 -1.47
CA ILE A 435 -0.09 -2.52 -2.80
C ILE A 435 0.07 -1.01 -2.61
N PRO A 436 1.10 -0.36 -3.17
CA PRO A 436 1.27 1.09 -3.05
C PRO A 436 0.03 1.83 -3.57
N ASN A 437 -0.71 2.44 -2.65
CA ASN A 437 -1.93 3.16 -2.97
C ASN A 437 -1.65 4.46 -3.75
N ARG A 438 -2.61 4.87 -4.59
CA ARG A 438 -2.58 6.10 -5.41
C ARG A 438 -2.16 7.37 -4.66
N TYR A 439 -2.63 7.54 -3.41
CA TYR A 439 -2.24 8.64 -2.53
C TYR A 439 -1.42 8.11 -1.36
N SER A 440 -0.10 8.11 -1.54
CA SER A 440 0.84 7.75 -0.47
C SER A 440 0.87 8.79 0.65
N ILE A 441 1.37 8.39 1.82
CA ILE A 441 1.56 9.30 2.95
C ILE A 441 2.37 10.54 2.56
N GLY A 442 1.88 11.72 2.96
CA GLY A 442 2.50 13.01 2.63
C GLY A 442 2.09 13.60 1.28
N SER A 443 1.32 12.87 0.46
CA SER A 443 0.77 13.41 -0.78
C SER A 443 -0.15 14.60 -0.52
N ASN A 444 -0.12 15.58 -1.42
CA ASN A 444 -0.98 16.77 -1.38
C ASN A 444 -1.87 16.80 -2.62
N VAL A 445 -3.18 16.78 -2.41
CA VAL A 445 -4.19 16.91 -3.45
C VAL A 445 -4.81 18.30 -3.37
N VAL A 446 -4.99 18.96 -4.51
CA VAL A 446 -5.67 20.26 -4.63
C VAL A 446 -6.80 20.10 -5.64
N ILE A 447 -8.03 20.32 -5.20
CA ILE A 447 -9.23 20.38 -6.03
C ILE A 447 -9.62 21.85 -6.11
N ASN A 448 -9.54 22.45 -7.30
CA ASN A 448 -9.85 23.85 -7.53
C ASN A 448 -11.11 23.97 -8.40
N SER A 449 -12.18 24.49 -7.80
CA SER A 449 -13.47 24.66 -8.49
C SER A 449 -13.59 26.02 -9.21
N GLU A 450 -12.60 26.91 -9.08
CA GLU A 450 -12.57 28.19 -9.82
C GLU A 450 -12.19 27.99 -11.30
N ASP A 451 -11.32 27.00 -11.57
CA ASP A 451 -10.77 26.72 -12.90
C ASP A 451 -10.91 25.24 -13.32
N ASP A 452 -11.71 24.47 -12.58
CA ASP A 452 -11.97 23.05 -12.82
C ASP A 452 -10.68 22.23 -12.97
N SER A 453 -9.75 22.41 -12.03
CA SER A 453 -8.45 21.71 -12.03
C SER A 453 -8.21 20.86 -10.79
N VAL A 454 -7.47 19.75 -11.00
CA VAL A 454 -6.97 18.89 -9.92
C VAL A 454 -5.46 18.80 -10.03
N TYR A 455 -4.77 18.97 -8.91
CA TYR A 455 -3.33 18.72 -8.80
C TYR A 455 -3.04 17.67 -7.72
N ILE A 456 -2.17 16.71 -8.04
CA ILE A 456 -1.60 15.77 -7.07
C ILE A 456 -0.09 16.04 -7.03
N ASN A 457 0.42 16.44 -5.87
CA ASN A 457 1.83 16.81 -5.68
C ASN A 457 2.32 17.86 -6.70
N GLY A 458 1.43 18.80 -7.08
CA GLY A 458 1.72 19.87 -8.04
C GLY A 458 1.58 19.48 -9.52
N ILE A 459 1.28 18.22 -9.83
CA ILE A 459 1.08 17.74 -11.21
C ILE A 459 -0.41 17.74 -11.52
N SER A 460 -0.80 18.31 -12.68
CA SER A 460 -2.20 18.32 -13.13
C SER A 460 -2.67 16.89 -13.39
N LYS A 461 -3.79 16.52 -12.77
CA LYS A 461 -4.37 15.16 -12.75
C LYS A 461 -5.88 15.17 -12.91
N VAL A 462 -6.41 16.12 -13.68
CA VAL A 462 -7.85 16.23 -13.98
C VAL A 462 -8.42 14.96 -14.63
N SER A 463 -7.59 14.18 -15.35
CA SER A 463 -8.00 12.90 -15.94
C SER A 463 -8.27 11.79 -14.91
N GLU A 464 -7.95 12.02 -13.63
CA GLU A 464 -8.25 11.07 -12.53
C GLU A 464 -9.60 11.36 -11.85
N VAL A 465 -10.30 12.42 -12.28
CA VAL A 465 -11.68 12.72 -11.87
C VAL A 465 -12.61 11.68 -12.48
N VAL A 466 -13.49 11.10 -11.66
CA VAL A 466 -14.44 10.07 -12.12
C VAL A 466 -15.53 10.70 -12.99
N ASP A 467 -15.84 10.02 -14.10
CA ASP A 467 -16.88 10.44 -15.03
C ASP A 467 -18.23 10.65 -14.32
N GLY A 468 -18.87 11.79 -14.58
CA GLY A 468 -20.14 12.19 -13.93
C GLY A 468 -19.97 13.03 -12.66
N SER A 469 -18.73 13.28 -12.22
CA SER A 469 -18.44 14.23 -11.14
C SER A 469 -18.87 15.65 -11.49
N HIS A 470 -19.35 16.37 -10.49
CA HIS A 470 -19.65 17.81 -10.55
C HIS A 470 -18.74 18.55 -9.59
N TRP A 471 -18.14 19.66 -10.03
CA TRP A 471 -17.26 20.46 -9.18
C TRP A 471 -18.00 21.02 -7.95
N PRO A 472 -17.37 21.01 -6.77
CA PRO A 472 -17.98 21.56 -5.56
C PRO A 472 -18.38 23.03 -5.73
N VAL A 473 -19.56 23.41 -5.25
CA VAL A 473 -20.05 24.81 -5.28
C VAL A 473 -20.70 25.16 -3.94
N ILE A 474 -20.30 26.26 -3.31
CA ILE A 474 -20.84 26.71 -2.02
C ILE A 474 -21.97 27.72 -2.26
N PRO A 475 -23.24 27.37 -2.00
CA PRO A 475 -24.36 28.29 -2.21
C PRO A 475 -24.34 29.45 -1.20
N PRO A 476 -24.99 30.60 -1.51
CA PRO A 476 -25.22 31.67 -0.54
C PRO A 476 -25.89 31.17 0.75
N GLY A 477 -25.47 31.71 1.89
CA GLY A 477 -25.93 31.33 3.22
C GLY A 477 -25.15 30.18 3.84
N LYS A 478 -25.79 29.47 4.78
CA LYS A 478 -25.20 28.32 5.48
C LYS A 478 -25.30 27.07 4.61
N SER A 479 -24.23 26.28 4.56
CA SER A 479 -24.17 25.01 3.84
C SER A 479 -23.20 24.04 4.51
N GLN A 480 -23.20 22.79 4.05
CA GLN A 480 -22.29 21.76 4.53
C GLN A 480 -21.51 21.16 3.36
N LEU A 481 -20.24 20.84 3.60
CA LEU A 481 -19.38 20.12 2.67
C LEU A 481 -18.81 18.89 3.37
N GLU A 482 -19.02 17.72 2.78
CA GLU A 482 -18.58 16.44 3.30
C GLU A 482 -17.44 15.88 2.47
N LEU A 483 -16.39 15.39 3.11
CA LEU A 483 -15.27 14.70 2.49
C LEU A 483 -15.22 13.24 2.95
N TYR A 484 -15.14 12.34 1.98
CA TYR A 484 -15.08 10.89 2.17
C TYR A 484 -13.72 10.35 1.73
N PHE A 485 -13.23 9.33 2.44
CA PHE A 485 -11.94 8.68 2.16
C PHE A 485 -12.06 7.16 2.18
N SER A 486 -11.01 6.45 1.76
CA SER A 486 -11.02 4.98 1.77
C SER A 486 -11.21 4.42 3.18
N ARG A 487 -11.93 3.30 3.29
CA ARG A 487 -12.22 2.63 4.58
C ARG A 487 -10.98 2.18 5.36
N PHE A 488 -9.84 2.02 4.69
CA PHE A 488 -8.57 1.56 5.28
C PHE A 488 -7.63 2.71 5.70
N VAL A 489 -8.05 3.97 5.54
CA VAL A 489 -7.29 5.13 6.00
C VAL A 489 -7.07 5.05 7.50
N LYS A 490 -5.82 4.86 7.92
CA LYS A 490 -5.43 4.74 9.34
C LYS A 490 -5.45 6.08 10.07
N LYS A 491 -5.13 7.17 9.36
CA LYS A 491 -5.12 8.53 9.92
C LYS A 491 -5.71 9.51 8.90
N LYS A 492 -6.75 10.21 9.31
CA LYS A 492 -7.46 11.16 8.45
C LYS A 492 -6.53 12.23 7.86
N PRO A 493 -6.75 12.64 6.60
CA PRO A 493 -6.01 13.74 6.00
C PRO A 493 -6.23 15.07 6.73
N THR A 494 -5.30 15.99 6.57
CA THR A 494 -5.47 17.39 6.94
C THR A 494 -6.07 18.13 5.74
N VAL A 495 -7.19 18.81 5.95
CA VAL A 495 -7.94 19.46 4.86
C VAL A 495 -7.96 20.96 5.09
N THR A 496 -7.76 21.77 4.06
CA THR A 496 -7.99 23.22 4.09
C THR A 496 -8.96 23.61 2.98
N ILE A 497 -9.93 24.48 3.29
CA ILE A 497 -10.93 24.98 2.34
C ILE A 497 -10.83 26.49 2.30
N GLU A 498 -10.68 27.04 1.10
CA GLU A 498 -10.66 28.47 0.82
C GLU A 498 -11.63 28.80 -0.31
N PHE A 499 -12.34 29.92 -0.24
CA PHE A 499 -13.20 30.38 -1.35
C PHE A 499 -13.34 31.90 -1.38
N GLU A 500 -13.69 32.43 -2.54
CA GLU A 500 -13.98 33.85 -2.76
C GLU A 500 -15.49 34.12 -2.68
N GLU A 501 -15.90 35.07 -1.84
CA GLU A 501 -17.30 35.51 -1.77
C GLU A 501 -17.63 36.51 -2.89
N ARG A 502 -18.84 36.43 -3.45
CA ARG A 502 -19.29 37.22 -4.61
C ARG A 502 -20.67 37.84 -4.39
N TRP A 503 -20.90 39.02 -4.97
CA TRP A 503 -22.15 39.78 -4.84
C TRP A 503 -22.74 40.26 -6.19
N ILE A 504 -24.05 40.04 -6.37
CA ILE A 504 -24.91 40.63 -7.43
C ILE A 504 -25.07 42.13 -7.25
#